data_AF-F9DUS0-F1
#
_entry.id   AF-F9DUS0-F1
#
_cell.length_a   1.000
_cell.length_b   1.000
_cell.length_c   1.000
_cell.angle_alpha   90.00
_cell.angle_beta   90.00
_cell.angle_gamma   90.00
#
_symmetry.space_group_name_H-M   'P 1'
#
loop_
_entity.id
_entity.type
_entity.pdbx_description
1 polymer ?
#
loop_
_entity_poly.entity_id
_entity_poly.type
_entity_poly.pdbx_seq_one_letter_code
_entity_poly.pdbx_strand_id
1 'polypeptide(L)'
;MSMLMVAVLLLAVHLHKNHGAGPRPYIFSVLSLSLLLLNVLLFIIMLFTVVPDIVDRLFFPYGSIVCGMGIIATFFEVRNNKIFALATATVTLNSLLVLLLVLAISGM
;
A
#
# COMPACT_ATOMS: atom_id res chain seq x y z
N MET A 1 -4.58 6.95 -16.66
CA MET A 1 -5.02 6.08 -15.55
C MET A 1 -4.80 4.64 -15.97
N SER A 2 -3.99 3.87 -15.25
CA SER A 2 -3.67 2.48 -15.59
C SER A 2 -4.91 1.58 -15.46
N MET A 3 -5.02 0.54 -16.29
CA MET A 3 -6.11 -0.47 -16.25
C MET A 3 -6.33 -1.05 -14.84
N LEU A 4 -5.25 -1.13 -14.06
CA LEU A 4 -5.25 -1.54 -12.64
C LEU A 4 -6.08 -0.61 -11.75
N MET A 5 -5.98 0.72 -11.91
CA MET A 5 -6.81 1.67 -11.15
C MET A 5 -8.29 1.51 -11.49
N VAL A 6 -8.61 1.27 -12.76
CA VAL A 6 -10.01 1.06 -13.20
C VAL A 6 -10.58 -0.23 -12.61
N ALA A 7 -9.79 -1.31 -12.61
CA ALA A 7 -10.19 -2.58 -11.99
C ALA A 7 -10.43 -2.45 -10.48
N VAL A 8 -9.57 -1.72 -9.76
CA VAL A 8 -9.72 -1.45 -8.33
C VAL A 8 -10.97 -0.62 -8.03
N LEU A 9 -11.24 0.40 -8.84
CA LEU A 9 -12.46 1.21 -8.74
C LEU A 9 -13.72 0.38 -8.99
N LEU A 10 -13.73 -0.44 -10.04
CA LEU A 10 -14.86 -1.33 -10.34
C LEU A 10 -15.10 -2.35 -9.23
N LEU A 11 -14.03 -2.93 -8.67
CA LEU A 11 -14.12 -3.82 -7.51
C LEU A 11 -14.64 -3.10 -6.27
N ALA A 12 -14.17 -1.90 -5.98
CA ALA A 12 -14.64 -1.10 -4.84
C ALA A 12 -16.14 -0.75 -4.97
N VAL A 13 -16.58 -0.35 -6.16
CA VAL A 13 -18.00 -0.10 -6.47
C VAL A 13 -18.83 -1.37 -6.35
N HIS A 14 -18.34 -2.50 -6.87
CA HIS A 14 -19.04 -3.79 -6.79
C HIS A 14 -19.16 -4.28 -5.34
N LEU A 15 -18.09 -4.15 -4.55
CA LEU A 15 -18.08 -4.51 -3.13
C LEU A 15 -19.01 -3.61 -2.32
N HIS A 16 -19.01 -2.30 -2.58
CA HIS A 16 -19.92 -1.36 -1.91
C HIS A 16 -21.40 -1.66 -2.25
N LYS A 17 -21.69 -1.97 -3.51
CA LYS A 17 -23.04 -2.34 -3.95
C LYS A 17 -23.54 -3.65 -3.32
N ASN A 18 -22.66 -4.64 -3.16
CA ASN A 18 -23.06 -5.97 -2.66
C ASN A 18 -22.97 -6.14 -1.13
N HIS A 19 -22.10 -5.42 -0.44
CA HIS A 19 -21.83 -5.60 0.99
C HIS A 19 -22.01 -4.32 1.82
N GLY A 20 -22.36 -3.18 1.20
CA GLY A 20 -22.38 -1.88 1.86
C GLY A 20 -20.98 -1.43 2.29
N ALA A 21 -20.89 -0.42 3.16
CA ALA A 21 -19.60 0.06 3.68
C ALA A 21 -18.89 -0.93 4.64
N GLY A 22 -19.56 -2.02 5.03
CA GLY A 22 -19.08 -2.95 6.04
C GLY A 22 -18.99 -2.33 7.45
N PRO A 23 -18.65 -3.13 8.47
CA PRO A 23 -18.34 -2.64 9.81
C PRO A 23 -17.09 -1.72 9.79
N ARG A 24 -16.94 -0.89 10.83
CA ARG A 24 -15.81 0.04 10.94
C ARG A 24 -14.48 -0.74 10.89
N PRO A 25 -13.48 -0.24 10.14
CA PRO A 25 -12.18 -0.91 10.03
C PRO A 25 -11.43 -0.89 11.35
N TYR A 26 -10.53 -1.86 11.55
CA TYR A 26 -9.69 -1.89 12.75
C TYR A 26 -8.75 -0.68 12.78
N ILE A 27 -8.51 -0.14 13.98
CA ILE A 27 -7.57 0.99 14.19
C ILE A 27 -6.18 0.64 13.65
N PHE A 28 -5.73 -0.59 13.84
CA PHE A 28 -4.48 -1.10 13.28
C PHE A 28 -4.44 -1.02 11.75
N SER A 29 -5.56 -1.35 11.09
CA SER A 29 -5.68 -1.32 9.63
C SER A 29 -5.64 0.11 9.10
N VAL A 30 -6.31 1.04 9.79
CA VAL A 30 -6.26 2.48 9.48
C VAL A 30 -4.85 3.04 9.65
N LEU A 31 -4.16 2.66 10.73
CA LEU A 31 -2.79 3.07 10.99
C LEU A 31 -1.83 2.51 9.93
N SER A 32 -1.98 1.22 9.57
CA SER A 32 -1.18 0.59 8.52
C SER A 32 -1.42 1.25 7.15
N LEU A 33 -2.67 1.55 6.79
CA LEU A 33 -3.00 2.26 5.55
C LEU A 33 -2.35 3.65 5.52
N SER A 34 -2.38 4.37 6.65
CA SER A 34 -1.79 5.70 6.78
C SER A 34 -0.26 5.65 6.63
N LEU A 35 0.41 4.67 7.25
CA LEU A 35 1.85 4.45 7.07
C LEU A 35 2.22 4.08 5.63
N LEU A 36 1.40 3.25 4.98
CA LEU A 36 1.56 2.91 3.56
C LEU A 36 1.45 4.15 2.66
N LEU A 37 0.47 5.01 2.90
CA LEU A 37 0.32 6.27 2.16
C LEU A 37 1.51 7.20 2.40
N LEU A 38 1.99 7.29 3.64
CA LEU A 38 3.19 8.07 3.97
C LEU A 38 4.43 7.50 3.26
N ASN A 39 4.56 6.17 3.18
CA ASN A 39 5.64 5.51 2.46
C ASN A 39 5.61 5.83 0.95
N VAL A 40 4.41 5.85 0.34
CA VAL A 40 4.25 6.29 -1.06
C VAL A 40 4.63 7.76 -1.24
N LEU A 41 4.24 8.63 -0.30
CA LEU A 41 4.60 10.05 -0.36
C LEU A 41 6.13 10.24 -0.25
N LEU A 42 6.76 9.53 0.70
CA LEU A 42 8.22 9.51 0.85
C LEU A 42 8.92 9.04 -0.43
N PHE A 43 8.40 8.00 -1.08
CA PHE A 43 8.93 7.53 -2.36
C PHE A 43 8.88 8.64 -3.42
N ILE A 44 7.73 9.29 -3.59
CA ILE A 44 7.54 10.36 -4.58
C ILE A 44 8.53 11.49 -4.30
N ILE A 45 8.66 11.93 -3.05
CA ILE A 45 9.62 12.99 -2.67
C ILE A 45 11.04 12.58 -3.05
N MET A 46 11.47 11.37 -2.67
CA MET A 46 12.83 10.90 -2.96
C MET A 46 13.12 10.76 -4.46
N LEU A 47 12.10 10.43 -5.26
CA LEU A 47 12.19 10.36 -6.71
C LEU A 47 12.51 11.73 -7.33
N PHE A 48 12.03 12.82 -6.73
CA PHE A 48 12.28 14.19 -7.19
C PHE A 48 13.50 14.84 -6.55
N THR A 49 13.97 14.37 -5.39
CA THR A 49 15.09 15.00 -4.68
C THR A 49 16.47 14.39 -4.98
N VAL A 50 16.56 13.28 -5.74
CA VAL A 50 17.82 12.60 -6.13
C VAL A 50 18.82 12.51 -4.98
N VAL A 51 18.42 11.87 -3.86
CA VAL A 51 19.31 11.66 -2.70
C VAL A 51 19.59 10.16 -2.52
N PRO A 52 20.55 9.58 -3.28
CA PRO A 52 20.76 8.14 -3.31
C PRO A 52 21.10 7.52 -1.93
N ASP A 53 21.93 8.19 -1.11
CA ASP A 53 22.33 7.67 0.20
C ASP A 53 21.19 7.50 1.21
N ILE A 54 20.14 8.32 1.10
CA ILE A 54 18.99 8.27 2.03
C ILE A 54 18.00 7.18 1.60
N VAL A 55 17.90 6.91 0.30
CA VAL A 55 17.02 5.87 -0.25
C VAL A 55 17.43 4.50 0.29
N ASP A 56 18.70 4.13 0.16
CA ASP A 56 19.14 2.78 0.53
C ASP A 56 19.09 2.53 2.05
N ARG A 57 19.39 3.55 2.86
CA ARG A 57 19.43 3.41 4.32
C ARG A 57 18.09 3.54 5.00
N LEU A 58 17.18 4.33 4.46
CA LEU A 58 15.89 4.62 5.12
C LEU A 58 14.72 4.00 4.38
N PHE A 59 14.66 4.14 3.06
CA PHE A 59 13.51 3.67 2.28
C PHE A 59 13.39 2.16 2.27
N PHE A 60 14.52 1.46 2.20
CA PHE A 60 14.55 0.01 2.11
C PHE A 60 14.09 -0.72 3.39
N PRO A 61 14.68 -0.45 4.57
CA PRO A 61 14.23 -1.08 5.82
C PRO A 61 12.85 -0.59 6.25
N TYR A 62 12.53 0.70 6.09
CA TYR A 62 11.22 1.22 6.43
C TYR A 62 10.13 0.66 5.50
N GLY A 63 10.36 0.70 4.19
CA GLY A 63 9.40 0.24 3.19
C GLY A 63 9.06 -1.24 3.32
N SER A 64 10.05 -2.09 3.65
CA SER A 64 9.82 -3.52 3.88
C SER A 64 8.96 -3.79 5.13
N ILE A 65 9.22 -3.09 6.24
CA ILE A 65 8.42 -3.20 7.47
C ILE A 65 6.97 -2.73 7.22
N VAL A 66 6.81 -1.59 6.54
CA VAL A 66 5.50 -1.01 6.24
C VAL A 66 4.70 -1.91 5.30
N CYS A 67 5.33 -2.52 4.29
CA CYS A 67 4.68 -3.51 3.44
C CYS A 67 4.26 -4.75 4.22
N GLY A 68 5.10 -5.23 5.15
CA GLY A 68 4.76 -6.35 6.04
C GLY A 68 3.53 -6.06 6.90
N MET A 69 3.46 -4.88 7.51
CA MET A 69 2.27 -4.43 8.25
C MET A 69 1.04 -4.35 7.35
N GLY A 70 1.20 -3.86 6.11
CA GLY A 70 0.13 -3.81 5.11
C GLY A 70 -0.46 -5.18 4.77
N ILE A 71 0.38 -6.20 4.64
CA ILE A 71 -0.05 -7.59 4.41
C ILE A 71 -0.87 -8.10 5.61
N ILE A 72 -0.36 -7.89 6.83
CA ILE A 72 -1.02 -8.31 8.07
C ILE A 72 -2.38 -7.62 8.22
N ALA A 73 -2.42 -6.29 8.04
CA ALA A 73 -3.64 -5.50 8.09
C ALA A 73 -4.68 -5.98 7.07
N THR A 74 -4.24 -6.24 5.84
CA THR A 74 -5.11 -6.80 4.78
C THR A 74 -5.70 -8.15 5.18
N PHE A 75 -4.89 -9.04 5.76
CA PHE A 75 -5.35 -10.37 6.16
C PHE A 75 -6.41 -10.32 7.26
N PHE A 76 -6.24 -9.45 8.26
CA PHE A 76 -7.24 -9.22 9.30
C PHE A 76 -8.51 -8.56 8.74
N GLU A 77 -8.36 -7.60 7.84
CA GLU A 77 -9.49 -6.82 7.33
C GLU A 77 -10.32 -7.58 6.29
N VAL A 78 -9.75 -8.57 5.58
CA VAL A 78 -10.48 -9.41 4.61
C VAL A 78 -11.74 -10.04 5.23
N ARG A 79 -11.69 -10.39 6.52
CA ARG A 79 -12.83 -10.98 7.24
C ARG A 79 -13.78 -9.95 7.84
N ASN A 80 -13.34 -8.71 8.05
CA ASN A 80 -14.13 -7.65 8.70
C ASN A 80 -14.73 -6.67 7.68
N ASN A 81 -13.87 -5.95 6.96
CA ASN A 81 -14.27 -4.98 5.96
C ASN A 81 -13.54 -5.24 4.64
N LYS A 82 -14.22 -5.93 3.72
CA LYS A 82 -13.66 -6.33 2.41
C LYS A 82 -13.25 -5.13 1.55
N ILE A 83 -13.91 -3.99 1.65
CA ILE A 83 -13.56 -2.77 0.88
C ILE A 83 -12.25 -2.20 1.42
N PHE A 84 -12.14 -2.09 2.74
CA PHE A 84 -10.93 -1.58 3.38
C PHE A 84 -9.75 -2.53 3.15
N ALA A 85 -9.98 -3.84 3.22
CA ALA A 85 -9.00 -4.87 2.88
C ALA A 85 -8.51 -4.76 1.43
N LEU A 86 -9.41 -4.51 0.48
CA LEU A 86 -9.04 -4.31 -0.92
C LEU A 86 -8.19 -3.05 -1.08
N ALA A 87 -8.55 -1.97 -0.41
CA ALA A 87 -7.81 -0.71 -0.44
C ALA A 87 -6.40 -0.90 0.15
N THR A 88 -6.27 -1.48 1.34
CA THR A 88 -4.98 -1.79 1.96
C THR A 88 -4.15 -2.73 1.08
N ALA A 89 -4.75 -3.78 0.52
CA ALA A 89 -4.07 -4.73 -0.35
C ALA A 89 -3.47 -4.04 -1.58
N THR A 90 -4.26 -3.17 -2.22
CA THR A 90 -3.86 -2.47 -3.44
C THR A 90 -2.68 -1.53 -3.19
N VAL A 91 -2.74 -0.74 -2.11
CA VAL A 91 -1.64 0.17 -1.75
C VAL A 91 -0.40 -0.62 -1.33
N THR A 92 -0.59 -1.73 -0.59
CA THR A 92 0.51 -2.62 -0.20
C THR A 92 1.19 -3.23 -1.41
N LEU A 93 0.44 -3.79 -2.37
CA LEU A 93 1.00 -4.37 -3.60
C LEU A 93 1.77 -3.34 -4.42
N ASN A 94 1.23 -2.13 -4.59
CA ASN A 94 1.95 -1.06 -5.28
C ASN A 94 3.26 -0.69 -4.56
N SER A 95 3.23 -0.59 -3.23
CA SER A 95 4.43 -0.29 -2.44
C SER A 95 5.48 -1.40 -2.55
N LEU A 96 5.05 -2.66 -2.58
CA LEU A 96 5.91 -3.83 -2.75
C LEU A 96 6.56 -3.86 -4.14
N LEU A 97 5.78 -3.57 -5.19
CA LEU A 97 6.30 -3.46 -6.56
C LEU A 97 7.34 -2.35 -6.68
N VAL A 98 7.08 -1.20 -6.06
CA VAL A 98 8.05 -0.09 -6.00
C VAL A 98 9.31 -0.50 -5.27
N LEU A 99 9.20 -1.15 -4.11
CA LEU A 99 10.35 -1.61 -3.34
C LEU A 99 11.20 -2.61 -4.14
N LEU A 100 10.55 -3.56 -4.83
CA LEU A 100 11.23 -4.51 -5.71
C LEU A 100 11.91 -3.82 -6.90
N LEU A 101 11.27 -2.81 -7.49
CA LEU A 101 11.86 -2.03 -8.58
C LEU A 101 13.12 -1.29 -8.12
N VAL A 102 13.07 -0.63 -6.96
CA VAL A 102 14.22 0.05 -6.36
C VAL A 102 15.34 -0.95 -6.07
N LEU A 103 15.01 -2.14 -5.56
CA LEU A 103 16.00 -3.21 -5.34
C LEU A 103 16.70 -3.61 -6.63
N ALA A 104 15.92 -3.83 -7.68
CA ALA A 104 16.43 -4.28 -8.97
C ALA A 104 17.34 -3.23 -9.62
N ILE A 105 17.01 -1.94 -9.47
CA ILE A 105 17.82 -0.83 -9.99
C ILE A 105 19.09 -0.64 -9.14
N SER A 106 18.99 -0.71 -7.82
CA SER A 106 20.12 -0.46 -6.91
C SER A 106 21.11 -1.63 -6.83
N GLY A 107 20.67 -2.83 -7.23
CA GLY A 107 21.52 -4.02 -7.37
C GLY A 107 22.23 -4.15 -8.72
N MET A 108 22.02 -3.22 -9.65
CA MET A 108 22.81 -3.06 -10.89
C MET A 108 23.98 -2.11 -10.65
#